data_AF-A0A7T4N3P4-F1
#
_entry.id   AF-A0A7T4N3P4-F1
#
_cell.length_a   1.000
_cell.length_b   1.000
_cell.length_c   1.000
_cell.angle_alpha   90.00
_cell.angle_beta   90.00
_cell.angle_gamma   90.00
#
_symmetry.space_group_name_H-M   'P 1'
#
loop_
_entity.id
_entity.type
_entity.pdbx_description
1 polymer ?
#
loop_
_entity_poly.entity_id
_entity_poly.type
_entity_poly.pdbx_seq_one_letter_code
_entity_poly.pdbx_strand_id
1 'polypeptide(L)'
;MRFSTFALALLTAFFALNAHAEMTAAQYKKWAHADNNSVFAAYITGTINAYGWANGDLVARKRPQLFCPPQTLAIGNQTVYPLLDAFFANHPGISDDFPIGLAILRSLQGAFPC
;
A
#
# COMPACT_ATOMS: atom_id res chain seq x y z
N MET A 1 39.15 -20.94 16.54
CA MET A 1 38.24 -19.76 16.66
C MET A 1 37.66 -19.27 15.33
N ARG A 2 38.37 -19.36 14.18
CA ARG A 2 37.86 -18.86 12.87
C ARG A 2 36.68 -19.65 12.26
N PHE A 3 36.56 -20.96 12.50
CA PHE A 3 35.45 -21.75 11.97
C PHE A 3 34.10 -21.46 12.65
N SER A 4 34.12 -21.00 13.91
CA SER A 4 32.91 -20.67 14.67
C SER A 4 32.22 -19.40 14.16
N THR A 5 33.00 -18.40 13.72
CA THR A 5 32.46 -17.16 13.16
C THR A 5 31.83 -17.35 11.78
N PHE A 6 32.36 -18.26 10.95
CA PHE A 6 31.76 -18.58 9.65
C PHE A 6 30.45 -19.36 9.78
N ALA A 7 30.37 -20.31 10.73
CA ALA A 7 29.14 -21.05 10.99
C ALA A 7 28.02 -20.15 11.51
N LEU A 8 28.35 -19.18 12.38
CA LEU A 8 27.38 -18.24 12.93
C LEU A 8 26.80 -17.30 11.85
N ALA A 9 27.64 -16.81 10.93
CA ALA A 9 27.20 -15.98 9.81
C ALA A 9 26.29 -16.74 8.83
N LEU A 10 26.59 -18.02 8.56
CA LEU A 10 25.73 -18.86 7.71
C LEU A 10 24.36 -19.10 8.37
N LEU A 11 24.32 -19.34 9.68
CA LEU A 11 23.08 -19.51 10.43
C LEU A 11 22.20 -18.24 10.39
N THR A 12 22.79 -17.04 10.47
CA THR A 12 22.01 -15.79 10.38
C THR A 12 21.40 -15.55 8.99
N ALA A 13 22.01 -16.07 7.91
CA ALA A 13 21.47 -15.93 6.55
C ALA A 13 20.19 -16.74 6.32
N PHE A 14 20.00 -17.85 7.07
CA PHE A 14 18.77 -18.66 6.99
C PHE A 14 17.58 -18.06 7.77
N PHE A 15 17.81 -17.03 8.60
CA PHE A 15 16.76 -16.29 9.31
C PHE A 15 16.37 -14.97 8.64
N ALA A 16 16.68 -14.78 7.35
CA ALA A 16 16.03 -13.75 6.55
C ALA A 16 14.55 -14.11 6.37
N LEU A 17 13.76 -13.94 7.44
CA LEU A 17 12.31 -13.99 7.41
C LEU A 17 11.84 -12.99 6.35
N ASN A 18 10.88 -13.41 5.52
CA ASN A 18 10.17 -12.50 4.62
C ASN A 18 9.48 -11.45 5.50
N ALA A 19 10.12 -10.29 5.67
CA ALA A 19 9.50 -9.15 6.30
C ALA A 19 8.41 -8.64 5.35
N HIS A 20 7.17 -9.04 5.61
CA HIS A 20 6.00 -8.49 4.92
C HIS A 20 5.73 -7.10 5.51
N ALA A 21 6.38 -6.08 4.94
CA ALA A 21 6.16 -4.67 5.30
C ALA A 21 4.83 -4.12 4.74
N GLU A 22 4.20 -4.85 3.82
CA GLU A 22 2.93 -4.50 3.21
C GLU A 22 1.79 -4.71 4.21
N MET A 23 0.94 -3.68 4.40
CA MET A 23 -0.23 -3.82 5.25
C MET A 23 -1.32 -4.65 4.59
N THR A 24 -2.04 -5.44 5.37
CA THR A 24 -3.05 -6.39 4.85
C THR A 24 -4.49 -5.92 5.03
N ALA A 25 -5.41 -6.54 4.30
CA ALA A 25 -6.85 -6.30 4.43
C ALA A 25 -7.37 -6.57 5.85
N ALA A 26 -6.87 -7.58 6.56
CA ALA A 26 -7.19 -7.80 7.96
C ALA A 26 -6.78 -6.63 8.85
N GLN A 27 -5.58 -6.07 8.63
CA GLN A 27 -5.11 -4.90 9.38
C GLN A 27 -5.97 -3.67 9.08
N TYR A 28 -6.37 -3.47 7.83
CA TYR A 28 -7.33 -2.42 7.46
C TYR A 28 -8.65 -2.61 8.21
N LYS A 29 -9.29 -3.78 8.13
CA LYS A 29 -10.57 -4.05 8.81
C LYS A 29 -10.49 -3.82 10.32
N LYS A 30 -9.32 -4.03 10.93
CA LYS A 30 -9.11 -3.87 12.38
C LYS A 30 -8.78 -2.45 12.81
N TRP A 31 -8.08 -1.69 11.97
CA TRP A 31 -7.45 -0.42 12.35
C TRP A 31 -7.90 0.78 11.54
N ALA A 32 -8.52 0.56 10.38
CA ALA A 32 -9.15 1.63 9.64
C ALA A 32 -10.18 2.30 10.56
N HIS A 33 -10.14 3.63 10.62
CA HIS A 33 -11.05 4.44 11.42
C HIS A 33 -10.94 4.30 12.94
N ALA A 34 -9.94 3.57 13.46
CA ALA A 34 -9.62 3.61 14.88
C ALA A 34 -9.00 4.99 15.22
N ASP A 35 -9.59 5.69 16.19
CA ASP A 35 -9.08 6.98 16.66
C ASP A 35 -7.58 6.88 16.96
N ASN A 36 -6.80 7.76 16.33
CA ASN A 36 -5.36 7.93 16.57
C ASN A 36 -4.39 6.85 16.05
N ASN A 37 -4.76 5.98 15.09
CA ASN A 37 -3.77 5.10 14.45
C ASN A 37 -2.89 5.86 13.42
N SER A 38 -1.93 6.62 13.94
CA SER A 38 -0.98 7.41 13.15
C SER A 38 -0.16 6.56 12.18
N VAL A 39 0.05 5.28 12.49
CA VAL A 39 0.81 4.35 11.65
C VAL A 39 0.03 4.00 10.39
N PHE A 40 -1.26 3.67 10.52
CA PHE A 40 -2.10 3.35 9.37
C PHE A 40 -2.32 4.56 8.47
N ALA A 41 -2.56 5.73 9.07
CA ALA A 41 -2.67 6.99 8.36
C ALA A 41 -1.37 7.33 7.59
N ALA A 42 -0.21 7.15 8.23
CA ALA A 42 1.09 7.35 7.59
C ALA A 42 1.34 6.36 6.45
N TYR A 43 0.92 5.09 6.61
CA TYR A 43 1.01 4.09 5.55
C TYR A 43 0.22 4.52 4.31
N ILE A 44 -1.07 4.85 4.48
CA ILE A 44 -1.93 5.29 3.38
C ILE A 44 -1.36 6.55 2.72
N THR A 45 -0.94 7.54 3.51
CA THR A 45 -0.33 8.76 2.98
C THR A 45 0.94 8.46 2.19
N GLY A 46 1.82 7.58 2.69
CA GLY A 46 3.03 7.14 2.01
C GLY A 46 2.72 6.44 0.68
N THR A 47 1.74 5.53 0.67
CA THR A 47 1.29 4.84 -0.55
C THR A 47 0.73 5.81 -1.59
N ILE A 48 -0.16 6.73 -1.18
CA ILE A 48 -0.74 7.72 -2.09
C ILE A 48 0.36 8.59 -2.71
N ASN A 49 1.32 9.05 -1.90
CA ASN A 49 2.45 9.84 -2.39
C ASN A 49 3.30 9.05 -3.39
N ALA A 50 3.57 7.78 -3.10
CA ALA A 50 4.31 6.90 -4.01
C ALA A 50 3.59 6.74 -5.37
N TYR A 51 2.27 6.57 -5.38
CA TYR A 51 1.52 6.53 -6.62
C TYR A 51 1.44 7.89 -7.33
N GLY A 52 1.39 9.00 -6.59
CA GLY A 52 1.52 10.34 -7.14
C GLY A 52 2.86 10.53 -7.86
N TRP A 53 3.98 10.12 -7.24
CA TRP A 53 5.30 10.17 -7.86
C TRP A 53 5.41 9.26 -9.08
N ALA A 54 4.90 8.03 -8.99
CA ALA A 54 4.88 7.09 -10.11
C ALA A 54 4.08 7.64 -11.29
N ASN A 55 2.90 8.22 -11.04
CA ASN A 55 2.13 8.92 -12.08
C ASN A 55 2.90 10.08 -12.68
N GLY A 56 3.59 10.89 -11.87
CA GLY A 56 4.42 11.99 -12.34
C GLY A 56 5.54 11.54 -13.28
N ASP A 57 6.26 10.47 -12.92
CA ASP A 57 7.31 9.88 -13.78
C ASP A 57 6.72 9.32 -15.09
N LEU A 58 5.56 8.66 -15.03
CA LEU A 58 4.88 8.14 -16.23
C LEU A 58 4.47 9.27 -17.19
N VAL A 59 3.91 10.37 -16.68
CA VAL A 59 3.58 11.56 -17.49
C VAL A 59 4.84 12.14 -18.13
N ALA A 60 5.91 12.32 -17.35
CA ALA A 60 7.18 12.85 -17.86
C ALA A 60 7.76 11.98 -18.99
N ARG A 61 7.56 10.66 -18.91
CA ARG A 61 7.99 9.69 -19.93
C ARG A 61 7.00 9.47 -21.07
N LYS A 62 5.89 10.23 -21.11
CA LYS A 62 4.81 10.06 -22.10
C LYS A 62 4.23 8.63 -22.10
N ARG A 63 4.12 8.02 -20.92
CA ARG A 63 3.52 6.71 -20.69
C ARG A 63 2.13 6.88 -20.08
N PRO A 64 1.22 5.91 -20.28
CA PRO A 64 -0.06 5.91 -19.58
C PRO A 64 0.15 5.99 -18.06
N GLN A 65 -0.66 6.82 -17.41
CA GLN A 65 -0.67 6.95 -15.96
C GLN A 65 -1.27 5.70 -15.31
N LEU A 66 -1.00 5.49 -14.02
CA LEU A 66 -1.65 4.44 -13.24
C LEU A 66 -3.14 4.74 -13.01
N PHE A 67 -3.51 6.02 -12.89
CA PHE A 67 -4.88 6.56 -12.78
C PHE A 67 -4.85 8.06 -13.16
N CYS A 68 -5.99 8.67 -13.43
CA CYS A 68 -6.11 10.06 -13.89
C CYS A 68 -6.52 11.00 -12.75
N PRO A 69 -5.56 11.62 -12.02
CA PRO A 69 -5.89 12.42 -10.84
C PRO A 69 -6.81 13.61 -11.21
N PRO A 70 -7.83 13.89 -10.39
CA PRO A 70 -8.70 15.03 -10.59
C PRO A 70 -7.93 16.36 -10.42
N GLN A 71 -8.25 17.37 -11.24
CA GLN A 71 -7.51 18.64 -11.24
C GLN A 71 -7.70 19.47 -9.97
N THR A 72 -8.85 19.33 -9.30
CA THR A 72 -9.27 20.21 -8.18
C THR A 72 -9.31 19.49 -6.84
N LEU A 73 -9.10 18.17 -6.79
CA LEU A 73 -9.21 17.38 -5.58
C LEU A 73 -7.85 16.79 -5.20
N ALA A 74 -7.34 17.21 -4.03
CA ALA A 74 -6.17 16.58 -3.44
C ALA A 74 -6.55 15.18 -2.94
N ILE A 75 -5.91 14.16 -3.51
CA ILE A 75 -6.06 12.77 -3.05
C ILE A 75 -5.28 12.64 -1.74
N GLY A 76 -6.00 12.46 -0.64
CA GLY A 76 -5.42 12.17 0.68
C GLY A 76 -6.22 11.12 1.43
N ASN A 77 -5.90 10.90 2.70
CA ASN A 77 -6.53 9.84 3.51
C ASN A 77 -8.06 9.97 3.53
N GLN A 78 -8.59 11.19 3.69
CA GLN A 78 -10.04 11.47 3.66
C GLN A 78 -10.73 11.08 2.34
N THR A 79 -9.98 11.05 1.23
CA THR A 79 -10.49 10.63 -0.08
C THR A 79 -10.34 9.12 -0.26
N VAL A 80 -9.27 8.53 0.26
CA VAL A 80 -8.95 7.11 0.02
C VAL A 80 -9.69 6.15 0.92
N TYR A 81 -9.95 6.50 2.19
CA TYR A 81 -10.70 5.60 3.08
C TYR A 81 -12.08 5.21 2.53
N PRO A 82 -12.95 6.15 2.07
CA PRO A 82 -14.24 5.78 1.49
C PRO A 82 -14.12 4.90 0.23
N LEU A 83 -13.06 5.10 -0.56
CA LEU A 83 -12.82 4.29 -1.76
C LEU A 83 -12.38 2.87 -1.39
N LEU A 84 -11.56 2.71 -0.36
CA LEU A 84 -11.17 1.41 0.18
C LEU A 84 -12.35 0.68 0.82
N ASP A 85 -13.19 1.39 1.58
CA ASP A 85 -14.42 0.83 2.16
C ASP A 85 -15.33 0.30 1.05
N ALA A 86 -15.55 1.10 -0.01
CA ALA A 86 -16.33 0.67 -1.17
C ALA A 86 -15.67 -0.51 -1.92
N PHE A 87 -14.34 -0.52 -2.05
CA PHE A 87 -13.60 -1.59 -2.69
C PHE A 87 -13.82 -2.93 -1.97
N PHE A 88 -13.65 -2.97 -0.64
CA PHE A 88 -13.84 -4.21 0.13
C PHE A 88 -15.32 -4.61 0.24
N ALA A 89 -16.25 -3.65 0.29
CA ALA A 89 -17.67 -3.94 0.27
C ALA A 89 -18.10 -4.60 -1.05
N ASN A 90 -17.55 -4.16 -2.19
CA ASN A 90 -17.86 -4.71 -3.51
C ASN A 90 -17.10 -6.02 -3.81
N HIS A 91 -16.11 -6.39 -3.00
CA HIS A 91 -15.29 -7.59 -3.19
C HIS A 91 -15.16 -8.40 -1.89
N PRO A 92 -16.27 -8.95 -1.35
CA PRO A 92 -16.27 -9.63 -0.05
C PRO A 92 -15.42 -10.91 -0.01
N GLY A 93 -15.08 -11.48 -1.17
CA GLY A 93 -14.23 -12.67 -1.28
C GLY A 93 -12.72 -12.42 -1.29
N ILE A 94 -12.28 -11.16 -1.16
CA ILE A 94 -10.85 -10.84 -1.08
C ILE A 94 -10.26 -11.36 0.23
N SER A 95 -9.12 -12.05 0.11
CA SER A 95 -8.37 -12.60 1.26
C SER A 95 -7.98 -11.50 2.26
N ASP A 96 -7.95 -11.86 3.53
CA ASP A 96 -7.46 -11.02 4.61
C ASP A 96 -5.97 -10.65 4.48
N ASP A 97 -5.20 -11.44 3.74
CA ASP A 97 -3.79 -11.17 3.42
C ASP A 97 -3.60 -10.24 2.21
N PHE A 98 -4.69 -9.76 1.61
CA PHE A 98 -4.60 -8.93 0.42
C PHE A 98 -3.89 -7.60 0.72
N PRO A 99 -2.94 -7.18 -0.13
CA PRO A 99 -2.12 -6.01 0.12
C PRO A 99 -2.91 -4.70 -0.03
N ILE A 100 -2.88 -3.86 1.01
CA ILE A 100 -3.60 -2.59 1.05
C ILE A 100 -3.08 -1.60 0.04
N GLY A 101 -1.78 -1.57 -0.24
CA GLY A 101 -1.24 -0.73 -1.28
C GLY A 101 -1.90 -1.01 -2.62
N LEU A 102 -2.02 -2.29 -2.99
CA LEU A 102 -2.70 -2.69 -4.21
C LEU A 102 -4.20 -2.36 -4.17
N ALA A 103 -4.87 -2.55 -3.03
CA ALA A 103 -6.27 -2.16 -2.87
C ALA A 103 -6.45 -0.66 -3.13
N ILE A 104 -5.54 0.19 -2.62
CA ILE A 104 -5.54 1.64 -2.85
C ILE A 104 -5.41 1.91 -4.36
N LEU A 105 -4.45 1.27 -5.04
CA LEU A 105 -4.28 1.47 -6.48
C LEU A 105 -5.54 1.10 -7.27
N ARG A 106 -6.14 -0.06 -6.98
CA ARG A 106 -7.38 -0.51 -7.66
C ARG A 106 -8.54 0.42 -7.37
N SER A 107 -8.63 0.93 -6.15
CA SER A 107 -9.66 1.89 -5.74
C SER A 107 -9.50 3.22 -6.50
N LEU A 108 -8.26 3.73 -6.62
CA LEU A 108 -7.97 4.95 -7.39
C LEU A 108 -8.24 4.76 -8.88
N GLN A 109 -7.90 3.60 -9.45
CA GLN A 109 -8.19 3.26 -10.84
C GLN A 109 -9.69 3.21 -11.12
N GLY A 110 -10.47 2.66 -10.20
CA GLY A 110 -11.93 2.61 -10.31
C GLY A 110 -12.58 4.00 -10.17
N ALA A 111 -12.07 4.82 -9.25
CA ALA A 111 -12.61 6.17 -9.00
C ALA A 111 -12.19 7.20 -10.06
N PHE A 112 -10.99 7.05 -10.61
CA PHE A 112 -10.34 8.03 -11.48
C PHE A 112 -9.71 7.36 -12.71
N PRO A 113 -10.50 6.73 -13.59
CA PRO A 113 -9.97 6.07 -14.78
C PRO A 113 -9.35 7.09 -15.74
N CYS A 114 -8.22 6.69 -16.32
CA CYS A 114 -7.79 7.20 -17.61
C CYS A 114 -8.47 6.37 -18.71
#